data_AF-A0A6P0UEN1-F1
#
_entry.id   AF-A0A6P0UEN1-F1
#
_cell.length_a   1.000
_cell.length_b   1.000
_cell.length_c   1.000
_cell.angle_alpha   90.00
_cell.angle_beta   90.00
_cell.angle_gamma   90.00
#
_symmetry.space_group_name_H-M   'P 1'
#
loop_
_entity.id
_entity.type
_entity.pdbx_description
1 polymer ?
#
loop_
_entity_poly.entity_id
_entity_poly.type
_entity_poly.pdbx_seq_one_letter_code
_entity_poly.pdbx_strand_id
1 'polypeptide(L)'
;MLSKNYGAAKEFLTVLDKDPTADQDTLLSQLGYDSFAFEIAYNPNNALLHEMISSGSLKEITNTELRRHLTTWNASLESVRVTEQDLRLEREKIRDMFRRENASIRTVFDQTGISTEIMGIPKAKEKYSNLEIMKGREFENNLLTFIITAISLEQEIYRPLLQEIQSIRSLIDSEIKP
;
A
#
# COMPACT_ATOMS: atom_id res chain seq x y z
N MET A 1 -3.10 7.67 -2.11
CA MET A 1 -2.95 7.00 -0.80
C MET A 1 -1.58 6.36 -0.70
N LEU A 2 -1.18 5.50 -1.66
CA LEU A 2 0.16 4.88 -1.70
C LEU A 2 1.30 5.90 -1.70
N SER A 3 1.19 6.97 -2.50
CA SER A 3 2.14 8.07 -2.55
C SER A 3 2.37 8.80 -1.22
N LYS A 4 1.34 8.85 -0.37
CA LYS A 4 1.47 9.39 0.98
C LYS A 4 2.25 8.43 1.89
N ASN A 5 2.00 7.13 1.77
CA ASN A 5 2.66 6.10 2.60
C ASN A 5 4.17 6.05 2.34
N TYR A 6 4.60 5.87 1.09
CA TYR A 6 6.04 5.87 0.80
C TYR A 6 6.65 7.28 0.89
N GLY A 7 5.83 8.34 0.78
CA GLY A 7 6.26 9.71 1.07
C GLY A 7 6.71 9.86 2.53
N ALA A 8 5.85 9.46 3.46
CA ALA A 8 6.16 9.44 4.89
C ALA A 8 7.35 8.51 5.20
N ALA A 9 7.45 7.36 4.53
CA ALA A 9 8.57 6.43 4.73
C ALA A 9 9.92 7.02 4.30
N LYS A 10 9.96 7.81 3.21
CA LYS A 10 11.17 8.54 2.79
C LYS A 10 11.54 9.64 3.78
N GLU A 11 10.55 10.35 4.31
CA GLU A 11 10.78 11.35 5.34
C GLU A 11 11.31 10.69 6.63
N PHE A 12 10.76 9.53 7.00
CA PHE A 12 11.24 8.70 8.10
C PHE A 12 12.75 8.42 7.94
N LEU A 13 13.16 7.90 6.77
CA LEU A 13 14.57 7.64 6.48
C LEU A 13 15.42 8.90 6.58
N THR A 14 14.94 10.02 6.03
CA THR A 14 15.65 11.32 6.09
C THR A 14 15.84 11.81 7.53
N VAL A 15 14.88 11.53 8.42
CA VAL A 15 15.01 11.84 9.85
C VAL A 15 16.02 10.90 10.51
N LEU A 16 16.01 9.60 10.20
CA LEU A 16 16.99 8.63 10.71
C LEU A 16 18.43 8.98 10.32
N ASP A 17 18.67 9.41 9.09
CA ASP A 17 20.01 9.80 8.60
C ASP A 17 20.63 10.96 9.37
N LYS A 18 19.82 11.75 10.09
CA LYS A 18 20.26 12.87 10.93
C LYS A 18 20.58 12.45 12.37
N ASP A 19 20.62 11.14 12.64
CA ASP A 19 20.83 10.56 13.97
C ASP A 19 19.87 11.14 15.03
N PRO A 20 18.56 10.87 14.90
CA PRO A 20 17.55 11.53 15.72
C PRO A 20 17.70 11.20 17.20
N THR A 21 17.27 12.11 18.05
CA THR A 21 17.26 11.95 19.51
C THR A 21 15.83 11.64 19.99
N ALA A 22 15.65 11.50 21.30
CA ALA A 22 14.35 11.24 21.91
C ALA A 22 13.31 12.34 21.59
N ASP A 23 13.75 13.57 21.31
CA ASP A 23 12.85 14.68 20.95
C ASP A 23 12.10 14.44 19.62
N GLN A 24 12.65 13.60 18.74
CA GLN A 24 12.03 13.25 17.46
C GLN A 24 11.20 11.95 17.52
N ASP A 25 11.12 11.27 18.66
CA ASP A 25 10.44 9.96 18.79
C ASP A 25 8.95 10.05 18.41
N THR A 26 8.27 11.14 18.79
CA THR A 26 6.87 11.39 18.40
C THR A 26 6.71 11.60 16.89
N LEU A 27 7.64 12.33 16.26
CA LEU A 27 7.64 12.51 14.80
C LEU A 27 7.85 11.18 14.08
N LEU A 28 8.79 10.36 14.54
CA LEU A 28 9.05 9.04 13.97
C LEU A 28 7.85 8.10 14.13
N SER A 29 7.15 8.12 15.26
CA SER A 29 5.91 7.37 15.42
C SER A 29 4.81 7.83 14.47
N GLN A 30 4.68 9.15 14.24
CA GLN A 30 3.73 9.69 13.28
C GLN A 30 4.05 9.23 11.86
N LEU A 31 5.32 9.38 11.43
CA LEU A 31 5.77 8.93 10.12
C LEU A 31 5.61 7.41 9.95
N GLY A 32 5.89 6.63 10.99
CA GLY A 32 5.69 5.19 10.99
C GLY A 32 4.22 4.80 10.85
N TYR A 33 3.33 5.48 11.57
CA TYR A 33 1.89 5.28 11.44
C TYR A 33 1.40 5.62 10.03
N ASP A 34 1.77 6.78 9.50
CA ASP A 34 1.37 7.24 8.16
C ASP A 34 1.92 6.35 7.03
N SER A 35 3.01 5.63 7.29
CA SER A 35 3.64 4.72 6.33
C SER A 35 3.09 3.29 6.38
N PHE A 36 2.78 2.77 7.57
CA PHE A 36 2.62 1.32 7.78
C PHE A 36 1.28 0.91 8.41
N ALA A 37 0.46 1.85 8.89
CA ALA A 37 -0.79 1.49 9.55
C ALA A 37 -1.83 0.92 8.58
N PHE A 38 -1.90 1.46 7.36
CA PHE A 38 -2.96 1.14 6.41
C PHE A 38 -2.46 0.39 5.18
N GLU A 39 -3.27 -0.57 4.75
CA GLU A 39 -3.03 -1.32 3.52
C GLU A 39 -3.84 -0.73 2.36
N ILE A 40 -3.43 -1.08 1.15
CA ILE A 40 -4.13 -0.74 -0.09
C ILE A 40 -4.38 -2.06 -0.81
N ALA A 41 -5.62 -2.25 -1.25
CA ALA A 41 -6.01 -3.38 -2.05
C ALA A 41 -7.01 -2.92 -3.11
N TYR A 42 -6.80 -3.33 -4.36
CA TYR A 42 -7.68 -3.06 -5.48
C TYR A 42 -8.51 -4.31 -5.82
N ASN A 43 -9.82 -4.22 -5.62
CA ASN A 43 -10.75 -5.33 -5.85
C ASN A 43 -11.95 -4.88 -6.68
N PRO A 44 -11.82 -4.77 -8.02
CA PRO A 44 -12.91 -4.34 -8.88
C PRO A 44 -13.97 -5.44 -9.05
N ASN A 45 -15.21 -5.04 -9.29
CA ASN A 45 -16.27 -5.97 -9.64
C ASN A 45 -16.12 -6.43 -11.10
N ASN A 46 -15.87 -7.73 -11.30
CA ASN A 46 -15.71 -8.36 -12.61
C ASN A 46 -16.84 -9.33 -12.98
N ALA A 47 -17.95 -9.36 -12.22
CA ALA A 47 -19.00 -10.37 -12.39
C ALA A 47 -19.54 -10.43 -13.82
N LEU A 48 -19.83 -9.26 -14.42
CA LEU A 48 -20.32 -9.17 -15.80
C LEU A 48 -19.28 -9.68 -16.81
N LEU A 49 -18.02 -9.25 -16.67
CA LEU A 49 -16.95 -9.69 -17.56
C LEU A 49 -16.72 -11.21 -17.46
N HIS A 50 -16.76 -11.76 -16.25
CA HIS A 50 -16.69 -13.21 -16.04
C HIS A 50 -17.86 -13.93 -16.72
N GLU A 51 -19.09 -13.42 -16.58
CA GLU A 51 -20.26 -13.97 -17.27
C GLU A 51 -20.08 -13.96 -18.79
N MET A 52 -19.60 -12.84 -19.37
CA MET A 52 -19.34 -12.71 -20.80
C MET A 52 -18.24 -13.64 -21.31
N ILE A 53 -17.19 -13.88 -20.50
CA ILE A 53 -16.12 -14.84 -20.81
C ILE A 53 -16.70 -16.26 -20.78
N SER A 54 -17.42 -16.63 -19.70
CA SER A 54 -17.94 -17.97 -19.48
C SER A 54 -19.03 -18.37 -20.48
N SER A 55 -19.88 -17.43 -20.89
CA SER A 55 -20.91 -17.64 -21.92
C SER A 55 -20.36 -17.61 -23.35
N GLY A 56 -19.13 -17.14 -23.53
CA GLY A 56 -18.53 -16.90 -24.85
C GLY A 56 -19.10 -15.67 -25.58
N SER A 57 -19.92 -14.84 -24.92
CA SER A 57 -20.49 -13.61 -25.48
C SER A 57 -19.45 -12.55 -25.83
N LEU A 58 -18.21 -12.65 -25.34
CA LEU A 58 -17.11 -11.79 -25.81
C LEU A 58 -16.89 -11.83 -27.33
N LYS A 59 -17.30 -12.91 -28.01
CA LYS A 59 -17.22 -13.02 -29.48
C LYS A 59 -18.15 -12.03 -30.22
N GLU A 60 -19.16 -11.51 -29.53
CA GLU A 60 -20.14 -10.57 -30.08
C GLU A 60 -19.58 -9.13 -30.13
N ILE A 61 -18.52 -8.86 -29.37
CA ILE A 61 -17.78 -7.59 -29.42
C ILE A 61 -17.01 -7.54 -30.75
N THR A 62 -17.35 -6.59 -31.60
CA THR A 62 -16.76 -6.49 -32.95
C THR A 62 -15.36 -5.87 -32.92
N ASN A 63 -15.09 -4.95 -31.98
CA ASN A 63 -13.77 -4.35 -31.80
C ASN A 63 -12.79 -5.38 -31.25
N THR A 64 -11.87 -5.80 -32.11
CA THR A 64 -10.85 -6.80 -31.77
C THR A 64 -9.90 -6.34 -30.66
N GLU A 65 -9.59 -5.05 -30.60
CA GLU A 65 -8.75 -4.51 -29.52
C GLU A 65 -9.49 -4.54 -28.18
N LEU A 66 -10.77 -4.13 -28.15
CA LEU A 66 -11.58 -4.21 -26.94
C LEU A 66 -11.65 -5.65 -26.43
N ARG A 67 -11.94 -6.59 -27.33
CA ARG A 67 -11.99 -8.01 -26.99
C ARG A 67 -10.64 -8.49 -26.43
N ARG A 68 -9.51 -8.09 -27.03
CA ARG A 68 -8.17 -8.43 -26.53
C ARG A 68 -7.97 -7.93 -25.09
N HIS A 69 -8.21 -6.65 -24.84
CA HIS A 69 -8.09 -6.05 -23.50
C HIS A 69 -8.96 -6.77 -22.46
N LEU A 70 -10.23 -7.02 -22.78
CA LEU A 70 -11.16 -7.73 -21.90
C LEU A 70 -10.73 -9.18 -21.61
N THR A 71 -10.16 -9.88 -22.59
CA THR A 71 -9.65 -11.24 -22.37
C THR A 71 -8.38 -11.28 -21.52
N THR A 72 -7.54 -10.25 -21.58
CA THR A 72 -6.30 -10.17 -20.79
C THR A 72 -6.51 -9.55 -19.40
N TRP A 73 -7.65 -8.92 -19.16
CA TRP A 73 -7.96 -8.21 -17.92
C TRP A 73 -7.71 -9.01 -16.64
N ASN A 74 -8.10 -10.29 -16.61
CA ASN A 74 -7.90 -11.13 -15.44
C ASN A 74 -6.41 -11.35 -15.12
N ALA A 75 -5.56 -11.44 -16.13
CA ALA A 75 -4.11 -11.54 -15.93
C ALA A 75 -3.53 -10.25 -15.34
N SER A 76 -4.02 -9.09 -15.81
CA SER A 76 -3.65 -7.79 -15.24
C SER A 76 -4.04 -7.69 -13.76
N LEU A 77 -5.25 -8.13 -13.39
CA LEU A 77 -5.70 -8.14 -12.00
C LEU A 77 -4.91 -9.10 -11.12
N GLU A 78 -4.52 -10.26 -11.65
CA GLU A 78 -3.68 -11.19 -10.90
C GLU A 78 -2.29 -10.60 -10.63
N SER A 79 -1.70 -9.89 -11.61
CA SER A 79 -0.46 -9.16 -11.41
C SER A 79 -0.60 -8.10 -10.30
N VAL A 80 -1.71 -7.37 -10.26
CA VAL A 80 -2.01 -6.39 -9.21
C VAL A 80 -2.04 -7.07 -7.84
N ARG A 81 -2.80 -8.17 -7.72
CA ARG A 81 -2.96 -8.93 -6.48
C ARG A 81 -1.63 -9.43 -5.93
N VAL A 82 -0.76 -9.96 -6.80
CA VAL A 82 0.56 -10.46 -6.40
C VAL A 82 1.44 -9.33 -5.87
N THR A 83 1.55 -8.21 -6.57
CA THR A 83 2.41 -7.11 -6.13
C THR A 83 1.85 -6.39 -4.88
N GLU A 84 0.52 -6.29 -4.73
CA GLU A 84 -0.09 -5.82 -3.49
C GLU A 84 0.25 -6.73 -2.30
N GLN A 85 0.25 -8.05 -2.53
CA GLN A 85 0.65 -9.03 -1.53
C GLN A 85 2.13 -8.89 -1.15
N ASP A 86 3.02 -8.66 -2.11
CA ASP A 86 4.44 -8.43 -1.84
C ASP A 86 4.64 -7.17 -0.98
N LEU A 87 3.98 -6.06 -1.33
CA LEU A 87 4.03 -4.84 -0.53
C LEU A 87 3.50 -5.06 0.89
N ARG A 88 2.44 -5.87 1.05
CA ARG A 88 1.93 -6.25 2.36
C ARG A 88 2.95 -7.02 3.18
N LEU A 89 3.68 -7.95 2.57
CA LEU A 89 4.75 -8.70 3.24
C LEU A 89 5.87 -7.77 3.72
N GLU A 90 6.31 -6.82 2.89
CA GLU A 90 7.33 -5.84 3.30
C GLU A 90 6.83 -4.93 4.43
N ARG A 91 5.56 -4.52 4.40
CA ARG A 91 4.94 -3.76 5.49
C ARG A 91 4.90 -4.55 6.79
N GLU A 92 4.53 -5.82 6.74
CA GLU A 92 4.47 -6.67 7.94
C GLU A 92 5.85 -6.88 8.57
N LYS A 93 6.91 -7.04 7.79
CA LYS A 93 8.28 -7.14 8.34
C LYS A 93 8.62 -5.95 9.24
N ILE A 94 8.23 -4.74 8.84
CA ILE A 94 8.42 -3.53 9.67
C ILE A 94 7.49 -3.55 10.88
N ARG A 95 6.19 -3.85 10.70
CA ARG A 95 5.22 -3.90 11.80
C ARG A 95 5.62 -4.92 12.87
N ASP A 96 6.15 -6.06 12.47
CA ASP A 96 6.64 -7.11 13.36
C ASP A 96 7.79 -6.64 14.23
N MET A 97 8.65 -5.72 13.76
CA MET A 97 9.69 -5.14 14.61
C MET A 97 9.11 -4.36 15.79
N PHE A 98 7.99 -3.66 15.61
CA PHE A 98 7.29 -2.95 16.68
C PHE A 98 6.54 -3.88 17.65
N ARG A 99 6.33 -5.16 17.27
CA ARG A 99 5.70 -6.19 18.09
C ARG A 99 6.70 -6.96 18.98
N ARG A 100 8.01 -6.72 18.83
CA ARG A 100 9.06 -7.38 19.63
C ARG A 100 9.13 -6.83 21.06
N GLU A 101 9.71 -7.59 21.97
CA GLU A 101 9.80 -7.24 23.40
C GLU A 101 10.59 -5.95 23.67
N ASN A 102 11.56 -5.61 22.82
CA ASN A 102 12.34 -4.37 22.91
C ASN A 102 11.70 -3.18 22.17
N ALA A 103 10.40 -3.29 21.85
CA ALA A 103 9.62 -2.27 21.17
C ALA A 103 8.23 -2.14 21.78
N SER A 104 7.48 -1.12 21.36
CA SER A 104 6.15 -0.86 21.85
C SER A 104 5.27 -0.22 20.77
N ILE A 105 4.33 -1.01 20.23
CA ILE A 105 3.19 -0.47 19.45
C ILE A 105 2.41 0.55 20.27
N ARG A 106 2.33 0.34 21.59
CA ARG A 106 1.59 1.23 22.47
C ARG A 106 2.17 2.66 22.45
N THR A 107 3.50 2.78 22.37
CA THR A 107 4.17 4.07 22.20
C THR A 107 3.72 4.78 20.94
N VAL A 108 3.68 4.07 19.80
CA VAL A 108 3.22 4.63 18.53
C VAL A 108 1.78 5.13 18.69
N PHE A 109 0.87 4.30 19.21
CA PHE A 109 -0.54 4.66 19.37
C PHE A 109 -0.78 5.80 20.35
N ASP A 110 0.01 5.91 21.43
CA ASP A 110 -0.08 7.03 22.37
C ASP A 110 0.47 8.33 21.76
N GLN A 111 1.51 8.25 20.93
CA GLN A 111 2.14 9.40 20.26
C GLN A 111 1.30 9.91 19.07
N THR A 112 0.57 9.03 18.39
CA THR A 112 -0.29 9.38 17.24
C THR A 112 -1.76 9.60 17.60
N GLY A 113 -2.11 9.57 18.89
CA GLY A 113 -3.47 9.84 19.37
C GLY A 113 -4.43 8.65 19.29
N ILE A 114 -4.05 7.56 18.63
CA ILE A 114 -4.89 6.36 18.42
C ILE A 114 -5.42 5.76 19.73
N SER A 115 -4.58 5.66 20.76
CA SER A 115 -5.02 5.12 22.04
C SER A 115 -6.22 5.89 22.61
N THR A 116 -6.15 7.22 22.60
CA THR A 116 -7.18 8.06 23.22
C THR A 116 -8.35 8.34 22.29
N GLU A 117 -8.08 8.65 21.02
CA GLU A 117 -9.08 9.18 20.09
C GLU A 117 -9.87 8.06 19.38
N ILE A 118 -9.24 6.92 19.13
CA ILE A 118 -9.84 5.79 18.41
C ILE A 118 -10.22 4.65 19.37
N MET A 119 -9.30 4.26 20.26
CA MET A 119 -9.52 3.13 21.17
C MET A 119 -10.21 3.53 22.49
N GLY A 120 -10.25 4.82 22.82
CA GLY A 120 -10.86 5.31 24.06
C GLY A 120 -10.13 4.88 25.34
N ILE A 121 -8.83 4.56 25.27
CA ILE A 121 -8.01 4.16 26.41
C ILE A 121 -7.00 5.26 26.79
N PRO A 122 -6.76 5.51 28.09
CA PRO A 122 -5.82 6.54 28.53
C PRO A 122 -4.39 6.15 28.16
N LYS A 123 -3.54 7.12 27.82
CA LYS A 123 -2.11 6.90 27.51
C LYS A 123 -1.39 6.13 28.62
N ALA A 124 -0.41 5.31 28.26
CA ALA A 124 0.39 4.58 29.23
C ALA A 124 1.16 5.57 30.13
N LYS A 125 1.32 5.21 31.41
CA LYS A 125 2.08 6.02 32.38
C LYS A 125 3.58 5.96 32.08
N GLU A 126 4.07 4.78 31.75
CA GLU A 126 5.45 4.56 31.35
C GLU A 126 5.62 4.82 29.86
N LYS A 127 6.60 5.64 29.51
CA LYS A 127 6.96 5.93 28.12
C LYS A 127 8.09 5.01 27.71
N TYR A 128 7.83 4.16 26.74
CA TYR A 128 8.85 3.37 26.05
C TYR A 128 9.21 4.07 24.74
N SER A 129 10.48 4.11 24.33
CA SER A 129 10.87 4.67 23.03
C SER A 129 11.20 3.55 22.06
N ASN A 130 10.77 3.69 20.81
CA ASN A 130 11.12 2.75 19.74
C ASN A 130 12.40 3.17 18.99
N LEU A 131 13.04 4.27 19.38
CA LEU A 131 14.17 4.84 18.67
C LEU A 131 15.33 3.83 18.48
N GLU A 132 15.58 2.99 19.47
CA GLU A 132 16.64 1.97 19.41
C GLU A 132 16.42 0.99 18.24
N ILE A 133 15.20 0.46 18.09
CA ILE A 133 14.90 -0.46 16.97
C ILE A 133 14.89 0.26 15.63
N MET A 134 14.45 1.52 15.59
CA MET A 134 14.37 2.33 14.36
C MET A 134 15.76 2.67 13.81
N LYS A 135 16.75 2.86 14.67
CA LYS A 135 18.16 3.08 14.29
C LYS A 135 18.89 1.80 13.84
N GLY A 136 18.26 0.64 14.01
CA GLY A 136 18.86 -0.64 13.65
C GLY A 136 18.94 -0.84 12.13
N ARG A 137 20.01 -1.49 11.67
CA ARG A 137 20.20 -1.82 10.24
C ARG A 137 19.09 -2.71 9.67
N GLU A 138 18.51 -3.58 10.48
CA GLU A 138 17.37 -4.39 10.07
C GLU A 138 16.16 -3.51 9.71
N PHE A 139 15.92 -2.45 10.49
CA PHE A 139 14.82 -1.53 10.24
C PHE A 139 15.05 -0.74 8.95
N GLU A 140 16.25 -0.20 8.77
CA GLU A 140 16.66 0.50 7.54
C GLU A 140 16.48 -0.38 6.29
N ASN A 141 16.94 -1.63 6.33
CA ASN A 141 16.81 -2.57 5.21
C ASN A 141 15.34 -2.85 4.86
N ASN A 142 14.51 -3.09 5.88
CA ASN A 142 13.08 -3.32 5.68
C ASN A 142 12.39 -2.05 5.15
N LEU A 143 12.75 -0.88 5.67
CA LEU A 143 12.24 0.42 5.24
C LEU A 143 12.54 0.70 3.77
N LEU A 144 13.79 0.50 3.34
CA LEU A 144 14.20 0.68 1.95
C LEU A 144 13.46 -0.26 1.01
N THR A 145 13.29 -1.52 1.42
CA THR A 145 12.58 -2.54 0.63
C THR A 145 11.09 -2.19 0.50
N PHE A 146 10.46 -1.74 1.59
CA PHE A 146 9.10 -1.22 1.54
C PHE A 146 8.97 -0.02 0.59
N ILE A 147 9.87 0.96 0.68
CA ILE A 147 9.84 2.16 -0.16
C ILE A 147 9.91 1.79 -1.64
N ILE A 148 10.87 0.96 -2.05
CA ILE A 148 11.04 0.60 -3.45
C ILE A 148 9.85 -0.22 -3.97
N THR A 149 9.38 -1.21 -3.20
CA THR A 149 8.20 -2.02 -3.58
C THR A 149 6.95 -1.15 -3.70
N ALA A 150 6.76 -0.17 -2.81
CA ALA A 150 5.63 0.76 -2.87
C ALA A 150 5.70 1.68 -4.11
N ILE A 151 6.90 2.16 -4.45
CA ILE A 151 7.11 2.96 -5.66
C ILE A 151 6.84 2.11 -6.92
N SER A 152 7.37 0.88 -6.97
CA SER A 152 7.14 -0.04 -8.08
C SER A 152 5.66 -0.40 -8.24
N LEU A 153 4.93 -0.65 -7.16
CA LEU A 153 3.48 -0.90 -7.22
C LEU A 153 2.73 0.30 -7.81
N GLU A 154 3.09 1.54 -7.44
CA GLU A 154 2.45 2.71 -8.04
C GLU A 154 2.81 2.85 -9.53
N GLN A 155 4.10 2.78 -9.86
CA GLN A 155 4.62 3.16 -11.17
C GLN A 155 4.40 2.07 -12.22
N GLU A 156 4.67 0.82 -11.88
CA GLU A 156 4.70 -0.29 -12.83
C GLU A 156 3.38 -1.07 -12.87
N ILE A 157 2.54 -0.94 -11.83
CA ILE A 157 1.29 -1.69 -11.72
C ILE A 157 0.07 -0.77 -11.78
N TYR A 158 -0.11 0.14 -10.81
CA TYR A 158 -1.33 0.95 -10.75
C TYR A 158 -1.46 1.98 -11.88
N ARG A 159 -0.36 2.63 -12.30
CA ARG A 159 -0.40 3.58 -13.42
C ARG A 159 -0.74 2.88 -14.74
N PRO A 160 -0.09 1.77 -15.13
CA PRO A 160 -0.51 1.00 -16.31
C PRO A 160 -1.93 0.45 -16.21
N LEU A 161 -2.35 -0.03 -15.03
CA LEU A 161 -3.72 -0.49 -14.81
C LEU A 161 -4.75 0.63 -15.06
N LEU A 162 -4.47 1.85 -14.62
CA LEU A 162 -5.34 3.00 -14.88
C LEU A 162 -5.43 3.31 -16.38
N GLN A 163 -4.31 3.24 -17.10
CA GLN A 163 -4.28 3.42 -18.55
C GLN A 163 -5.07 2.33 -19.28
N GLU A 164 -4.95 1.08 -18.82
CA GLU A 164 -5.73 -0.05 -19.33
C GLU A 164 -7.23 0.16 -19.14
N ILE A 165 -7.66 0.56 -17.94
CA ILE A 165 -9.07 0.89 -17.64
C ILE A 165 -9.58 2.02 -18.55
N GLN A 166 -8.78 3.08 -18.72
CA GLN A 166 -9.14 4.20 -19.59
C GLN A 166 -9.26 3.78 -21.06
N SER A 167 -8.38 2.88 -21.51
CA SER A 167 -8.38 2.35 -22.87
C SER A 167 -9.62 1.49 -23.12
N ILE A 168 -9.92 0.55 -22.21
CA ILE A 168 -11.14 -0.28 -22.24
C ILE A 168 -12.38 0.61 -22.27
N ARG A 169 -12.46 1.61 -21.39
CA ARG A 169 -13.60 2.55 -21.35
C ARG A 169 -13.76 3.30 -22.67
N SER A 170 -12.68 3.85 -23.22
CA SER A 170 -12.74 4.59 -24.49
C SER A 170 -13.21 3.70 -25.65
N LEU A 171 -12.79 2.43 -25.66
CA LEU A 171 -13.20 1.48 -26.68
C LEU A 171 -14.68 1.09 -26.54
N ILE A 172 -15.16 0.87 -25.30
CA ILE A 172 -16.58 0.65 -25.03
C ILE A 172 -17.42 1.85 -25.48
N ASP A 173 -17.00 3.08 -25.13
CA ASP A 173 -17.69 4.31 -25.53
C ASP A 173 -17.75 4.48 -27.06
N SER A 174 -16.77 3.92 -27.79
CA SER A 174 -16.75 3.93 -29.25
C SER A 174 -17.69 2.90 -29.89
N GLU A 175 -18.03 1.83 -29.18
CA GLU A 175 -18.98 0.81 -29.65
C GLU A 175 -20.44 1.15 -29.31
N ILE A 176 -20.68 1.86 -28.20
CA ILE A 176 -22.03 2.18 -27.71
C ILE A 176 -22.57 3.49 -28.32
N LYS A 177 -21.71 4.35 -28.85
CA LYS A 177 -22.17 5.57 -29.55
C LYS A 177 -22.88 5.18 -30.86
N PRO A 178 -24.11 5.70 -31.09
CA PRO A 178 -24.94 5.37 -32.25
C PRO A 178 -24.34 5.86 -33.58
#